data_AF-A0A2G9UCQ9-F1
#
_entry.id   AF-A0A2G9UCQ9-F1
#
_cell.length_a   1.000
_cell.length_b   1.000
_cell.length_c   1.000
_cell.angle_alpha   90.00
_cell.angle_beta   90.00
_cell.angle_gamma   90.00
#
_symmetry.space_group_name_H-M   'P 1'
#
loop_
_entity.id
_entity.type
_entity.pdbx_description
1 polymer ?
#
loop_
_entity_poly.entity_id
_entity_poly.type
_entity_poly.pdbx_seq_one_letter_code
_entity_poly.pdbx_strand_id
1 'polypeptide(L)'
;MTSPRAWNESCFQSIDESMVKFKRRSSMKQNMLLKLVKRVIKLWQRRDAKTEYVYDLNIYAGKETSNIDGTVGERVVKTLLSLTMGCRL
;
A
#
# COMPACT_ATOMS: atom_id res chain seq x y z
N MET A 1 -13.66 1.31 -14.86
CA MET A 1 -12.38 0.98 -15.53
C MET A 1 -11.72 -0.15 -14.76
N THR A 2 -11.96 -1.40 -15.15
CA THR A 2 -11.29 -2.57 -14.55
C THR A 2 -9.91 -2.70 -15.17
N SER A 3 -8.87 -2.55 -14.35
CA SER A 3 -7.46 -2.76 -14.73
C SER A 3 -7.29 -4.11 -15.46
N PRO A 4 -6.45 -4.21 -16.51
CA PRO A 4 -6.25 -5.45 -17.25
C PRO A 4 -5.84 -6.56 -16.28
N ARG A 5 -6.50 -7.73 -16.41
CA ARG A 5 -6.27 -8.93 -15.59
C ARG A 5 -4.79 -9.05 -15.20
N ALA A 6 -4.52 -8.83 -13.92
CA ALA A 6 -3.21 -9.07 -13.35
C ALA A 6 -2.80 -10.51 -13.68
N TRP A 7 -1.49 -10.74 -13.79
CA TRP A 7 -0.91 -12.07 -13.70
C TRP A 7 -1.64 -12.90 -12.65
N ASN A 8 -1.92 -14.18 -12.96
CA ASN A 8 -2.69 -15.08 -12.08
C ASN A 8 -2.23 -14.88 -10.64
N GLU A 9 -3.13 -14.32 -9.81
CA GLU A 9 -2.78 -13.92 -8.45
C GLU A 9 -2.34 -15.17 -7.69
N SER A 10 -1.11 -15.15 -7.18
CA SER A 10 -0.59 -16.23 -6.34
C SER A 10 -1.37 -16.30 -5.03
N CYS A 11 -1.51 -17.51 -4.48
CA CYS A 11 -2.04 -17.72 -3.14
C CYS A 11 -1.15 -17.14 -2.04
N PHE A 12 0.11 -16.81 -2.35
CA PHE A 12 1.07 -16.26 -1.39
C PHE A 12 1.32 -14.78 -1.70
N GLN A 13 0.73 -13.92 -0.87
CA GLN A 13 0.80 -12.47 -1.01
C GLN A 13 1.34 -11.83 0.26
N SER A 14 2.01 -10.70 0.12
CA SER A 14 2.48 -9.87 1.23
C SER A 14 1.95 -8.44 1.09
N ILE A 15 1.61 -7.84 2.22
CA ILE A 15 1.23 -6.44 2.31
C ILE A 15 2.21 -5.77 3.28
N ASP A 16 2.92 -4.75 2.81
CA ASP A 16 3.91 -4.04 3.61
C ASP A 16 4.00 -2.56 3.20
N GLU A 17 4.68 -1.78 4.03
CA GLU A 17 5.10 -0.42 3.80
C GLU A 17 6.28 -0.35 2.84
N SER A 18 6.19 0.54 1.87
CA SER A 18 7.29 0.95 1.01
C SER A 18 7.42 2.46 0.99
N MET A 19 8.61 2.91 0.58
CA MET A 19 9.01 4.30 0.69
C MET A 19 9.69 4.75 -0.59
N VAL A 20 9.22 5.86 -1.15
CA VAL A 20 9.86 6.51 -2.29
C VAL A 20 10.56 7.77 -1.80
N LYS A 21 11.86 7.86 -2.07
CA LYS A 21 12.67 9.03 -1.71
C LYS A 21 12.13 10.26 -2.43
N PHE A 22 11.72 11.27 -1.66
CA PHE A 22 11.16 12.50 -2.21
C PHE A 22 11.68 13.73 -1.47
N LYS A 23 12.30 14.66 -2.21
CA LYS A 23 12.99 15.82 -1.64
C LYS A 23 12.21 17.14 -1.76
N ARG A 24 11.28 17.26 -2.71
CA ARG A 24 10.57 18.52 -2.98
C ARG A 24 9.49 18.84 -1.92
N ARG A 25 8.85 20.01 -2.05
CA ARG A 25 7.73 20.41 -1.21
C ARG A 25 6.48 19.62 -1.62
N SER A 26 5.95 18.84 -0.68
CA SER A 26 4.67 18.13 -0.81
C SER A 26 4.13 17.92 0.61
N SER A 27 2.81 18.04 0.77
CA SER A 27 2.10 17.75 2.02
C SER A 27 2.10 16.26 2.38
N MET A 28 2.22 15.37 1.38
CA MET A 28 2.22 13.91 1.58
C MET A 28 3.54 13.36 2.13
N LYS A 29 4.58 14.20 2.18
CA LYS A 29 5.92 13.79 2.61
C LYS A 29 5.92 13.45 4.10
N GLN A 30 6.32 12.22 4.43
CA GLN A 30 6.47 11.75 5.80
C GLN A 30 7.94 11.80 6.24
N ASN A 31 8.15 12.02 7.53
CA ASN A 31 9.47 11.97 8.16
C ASN A 31 9.64 10.63 8.91
N MET A 32 10.46 9.73 8.39
CA MET A 32 10.73 8.42 8.98
C MET A 32 11.98 8.48 9.84
N LEU A 33 11.81 8.64 11.16
CA LEU A 33 12.91 8.85 12.11
C LEU A 33 13.92 7.70 12.15
N LEU A 34 13.44 6.46 12.05
CA LEU A 34 14.26 5.24 12.20
C LEU A 34 14.82 4.70 10.88
N LYS A 35 14.59 5.37 9.75
CA LYS A 35 15.03 4.90 8.42
C LYS A 35 16.20 5.75 7.92
N LEU A 36 17.09 5.12 7.14
CA LEU A 36 18.24 5.80 6.51
C LEU A 36 17.81 6.99 5.64
N VAL A 37 16.68 6.83 4.93
CA VAL A 37 16.06 7.91 4.16
C VAL A 37 14.93 8.53 4.98
N LYS A 38 15.22 9.69 5.59
CA LYS A 38 14.29 10.37 6.50
C LYS A 38 13.07 10.98 5.81
N ARG A 39 13.22 11.47 4.57
CA ARG A 39 12.15 12.20 3.83
C ARG A 39 11.66 11.39 2.64
N VAL A 40 10.44 10.88 2.75
CA VAL A 40 9.86 9.93 1.78
C VAL A 40 8.37 10.19 1.57
N ILE A 41 7.84 9.64 0.48
CA ILE A 41 6.42 9.35 0.33
C ILE A 41 6.22 7.91 0.80
N LYS A 42 5.30 7.72 1.75
CA LYS A 42 4.93 6.40 2.26
C LYS A 42 3.81 5.83 1.40
N LEU A 43 3.95 4.56 1.04
CA LEU A 43 2.94 3.82 0.31
C LEU A 43 2.79 2.42 0.91
N TRP A 44 1.57 1.92 0.89
CA TRP A 44 1.25 0.54 1.20
C TRP A 44 1.09 -0.21 -0.11
N GLN A 45 1.54 -1.45 -0.16
CA GLN A 45 1.56 -2.20 -1.41
C GLN A 45 1.25 -3.66 -1.13
N ARG A 46 0.47 -4.25 -2.03
CA ARG A 46 0.22 -5.69 -2.09
C ARG A 46 1.08 -6.28 -3.18
N ARG A 47 1.93 -7.23 -2.80
CA ARG A 47 2.85 -7.89 -3.73
C ARG A 47 2.75 -9.40 -3.69
N ASP A 48 3.16 -10.01 -4.78
CA ASP A 48 3.44 -11.43 -4.83
C ASP A 48 4.66 -11.78 -3.98
N ALA A 49 4.55 -12.82 -3.16
CA ALA A 49 5.64 -13.21 -2.26
C ALA A 49 6.85 -13.83 -2.99
N LYS A 50 6.68 -14.34 -4.21
CA LYS A 50 7.73 -15.06 -4.95
C LYS A 50 8.38 -14.21 -6.04
N THR A 51 7.57 -13.51 -6.82
CA THR A 51 8.01 -12.71 -7.98
C THR A 51 8.18 -11.23 -7.65
N GLU A 52 7.76 -10.81 -6.45
CA GLU A 52 7.72 -9.41 -6.01
C GLU A 52 6.86 -8.50 -6.89
N TYR A 53 6.00 -9.07 -7.75
CA TYR A 53 5.09 -8.32 -8.59
C TYR A 53 4.10 -7.52 -7.74
N VAL A 54 3.93 -6.23 -8.03
CA VAL A 54 3.00 -5.36 -7.31
C VAL A 54 1.62 -5.45 -7.96
N TYR A 55 0.66 -6.02 -7.24
CA TYR A 55 -0.72 -6.10 -7.71
C TYR A 55 -1.45 -4.78 -7.51
N ASP A 56 -1.25 -4.16 -6.34
CA ASP A 56 -1.95 -2.93 -5.97
C ASP A 56 -1.15 -2.11 -4.95
N LEU A 57 -1.42 -0.80 -4.90
CA LEU A 57 -0.76 0.12 -4.00
C LEU A 57 -1.70 1.24 -3.54
N ASN A 58 -1.51 1.69 -2.30
CA ASN A 58 -2.23 2.78 -1.69
C ASN A 58 -1.25 3.82 -1.15
N ILE A 59 -1.37 5.07 -1.62
CA ILE A 59 -0.49 6.17 -1.24
C ILE A 59 -1.00 6.83 0.04
N TYR A 60 -0.15 6.95 1.04
CA TYR A 60 -0.53 7.66 2.26
C TYR A 60 -0.49 9.18 2.04
N ALA A 61 -1.68 9.78 1.91
CA ALA A 61 -1.83 11.22 1.69
C ALA A 61 -2.02 12.04 2.99
N GLY A 62 -2.05 11.38 4.16
CA GLY A 62 -2.26 12.03 5.46
C GLY A 62 -3.33 11.34 6.29
N LYS A 63 -3.77 12.02 7.37
CA LYS A 63 -4.86 11.52 8.22
C LYS A 63 -6.19 11.74 7.50
N GLU A 64 -6.93 10.67 7.27
CA GLU A 64 -8.31 10.74 6.80
C GLU A 64 -9.18 11.41 7.87
N THR A 65 -10.04 12.34 7.45
CA THR A 65 -10.91 13.13 8.33
C THR A 65 -12.21 12.43 8.68
N SER A 66 -12.57 11.37 7.97
CA SER A 66 -13.74 10.56 8.26
C SER A 66 -13.50 9.70 9.51
N ASN A 67 -14.49 9.66 10.41
CA ASN A 67 -14.56 8.69 11.51
C ASN A 67 -14.79 7.30 10.89
N ILE A 68 -13.71 6.65 10.48
CA ILE A 68 -13.74 5.30 9.95
C ILE A 68 -13.33 4.37 11.07
N ASP A 69 -14.18 3.38 11.36
CA ASP A 69 -13.94 2.37 12.37
C ASP A 69 -12.70 1.54 12.05
N GLY A 70 -11.98 1.14 13.10
CA GLY A 70 -10.82 0.26 13.00
C GLY A 70 -9.46 0.97 12.90
N THR A 71 -8.40 0.17 12.99
CA THR A 71 -7.03 0.69 12.91
C THR A 71 -6.66 1.08 11.48
N VAL A 72 -5.62 1.91 11.30
CA VAL A 72 -5.12 2.27 9.96
C VAL A 72 -4.66 1.02 9.21
N GLY A 73 -3.98 0.08 9.88
CA GLY A 73 -3.49 -1.15 9.26
C GLY A 73 -4.62 -2.02 8.74
N GLU A 74 -5.68 -2.21 9.53
CA GLU A 74 -6.86 -2.98 9.12
C GLU A 74 -7.52 -2.39 7.86
N ARG A 75 -7.69 -1.06 7.82
CA ARG A 75 -8.27 -0.37 6.67
C ARG A 75 -7.44 -0.54 5.41
N VAL A 76 -6.12 -0.40 5.53
CA VAL A 76 -5.19 -0.58 4.42
C VAL A 76 -5.28 -2.01 3.87
N VAL A 77 -5.26 -3.00 4.75
CA VAL A 77 -5.35 -4.42 4.37
C VAL A 77 -6.67 -4.70 3.66
N LYS A 78 -7.81 -4.27 4.22
CA LYS A 78 -9.13 -4.42 3.60
C LYS A 78 -9.21 -3.72 2.24
N THR A 79 -8.65 -2.52 2.12
CA THR A 79 -8.65 -1.75 0.87
C THR A 79 -7.86 -2.48 -0.22
N LEU A 80 -6.63 -2.89 0.07
CA LEU A 80 -5.76 -3.57 -0.90
C LEU A 80 -6.27 -4.99 -1.25
N LEU A 81 -7.00 -5.64 -0.34
CA LEU A 81 -7.64 -6.93 -0.58
C LEU A 81 -8.97 -6.82 -1.32
N SER A 82 -9.71 -5.71 -1.20
CA SER A 82 -11.05 -5.55 -1.81
C SER A 82 -11.08 -5.74 -3.32
N LEU A 83 -9.95 -5.52 -4.00
CA LEU A 83 -9.78 -5.73 -5.43
C LEU A 83 -9.57 -7.21 -5.83
N THR A 84 -9.41 -8.11 -4.85
CA THR A 84 -8.98 -9.51 -5.00
C THR A 84 -10.16 -10.49 -4.97
N MET A 85 -11.32 -10.16 -5.54
CA MET A 85 -12.52 -11.04 -5.48
C MET A 85 -12.36 -12.42 -6.18
N GLY A 86 -11.15 -12.82 -6.58
CA GLY A 86 -10.85 -14.12 -7.20
C GLY A 86 -10.14 -15.15 -6.31
N CYS A 87 -9.38 -14.73 -5.29
CA CYS A 87 -8.68 -15.66 -4.39
C CYS A 87 -9.38 -15.71 -3.04
N ARG A 88 -10.21 -16.73 -2.84
CA ARG A 88 -10.71 -17.12 -1.51
C ARG A 88 -9.50 -17.47 -0.64
N LEU A 89 -9.26 -16.66 0.40
CA LEU A 89 -8.44 -17.05 1.55
C LEU A 89 -9.12 -18.20 2.32
#